data_AF-A0A239LJ34-F1
#
_entry.id   AF-A0A239LJ34-F1
#
_cell.length_a   1.000
_cell.length_b   1.000
_cell.length_c   1.000
_cell.angle_alpha   90.00
_cell.angle_beta   90.00
_cell.angle_gamma   90.00
#
_symmetry.space_group_name_H-M   'P 1'
#
loop_
_entity.id
_entity.type
_entity.pdbx_description
1 polymer ?
#
loop_
_entity_poly.entity_id
_entity_poly.type
_entity_poly.pdbx_seq_one_letter_code
_entity_poly.pdbx_strand_id
1 'polypeptide(L)' 'MTKLKLGDLAESKPVRLTIELPASIHSDLEAYGRVLAGDGAQPVPPARLIAPMLERFMATDRAFRRYLSRSA' A
#
# COMPACT_ATOMS: atom_id res chain seq x y z
N MET A 1 13.06 37.45 -6.99
CA MET A 1 11.69 37.04 -6.62
C MET A 1 11.32 35.80 -7.42
N THR A 2 11.79 34.63 -7.00
CA THR A 2 11.56 33.35 -7.69
C THR A 2 10.13 32.88 -7.44
N LYS A 3 9.30 32.93 -8.47
CA LYS A 3 7.91 32.45 -8.46
C LYS A 3 7.92 30.93 -8.42
N LEU A 4 7.84 30.36 -7.22
CA LEU A 4 7.58 28.94 -7.02
C LEU A 4 6.21 28.60 -7.61
N LYS A 5 6.22 27.92 -8.76
CA LYS A 5 5.02 27.29 -9.31
C LYS A 5 4.76 26.03 -8.48
N LEU A 6 3.95 26.17 -7.44
CA LEU A 6 3.28 25.03 -6.82
C LEU A 6 2.30 24.52 -7.88
N GLY A 7 2.72 23.52 -8.66
CA GLY A 7 1.80 22.77 -9.49
C GLY A 7 0.74 22.13 -8.59
N ASP A 8 -0.48 21.99 -9.09
CA ASP A 8 -1.59 21.40 -8.33
C ASP A 8 -1.12 20.12 -7.65
N LEU A 9 -1.21 20.08 -6.31
CA LEU A 9 -0.99 18.86 -5.54
C LEU A 9 -1.93 17.82 -6.13
N ALA A 10 -1.38 16.85 -6.85
CA ALA A 10 -2.16 15.78 -7.47
C ALA A 10 -3.02 15.16 -6.37
N GLU A 11 -4.32 15.40 -6.43
CA GLU A 11 -5.24 14.97 -5.41
C GLU A 11 -5.37 13.45 -5.52
N SER A 12 -4.62 12.74 -4.68
CA SER A 12 -4.67 11.29 -4.56
C SER A 12 -5.99 10.92 -3.89
N LYS A 13 -7.03 10.73 -4.72
CA LYS A 13 -8.34 10.29 -4.24
C LYS A 13 -8.27 8.79 -3.95
N PRO A 14 -8.71 8.33 -2.77
CA PRO A 14 -8.71 6.90 -2.46
C PRO A 14 -9.65 6.16 -3.41
N VAL A 15 -9.17 5.08 -4.02
CA VAL A 15 -9.96 4.22 -4.90
C VAL A 15 -10.34 2.97 -4.12
N ARG A 16 -11.65 2.64 -4.10
CA ARG A 16 -12.15 1.41 -3.47
C ARG A 16 -12.10 0.27 -4.48
N LEU A 17 -11.51 -0.85 -4.05
CA LEU A 17 -11.43 -2.09 -4.81
C LEU A 17 -12.16 -3.20 -4.05
N THR A 18 -12.89 -4.04 -4.77
CA THR A 18 -13.43 -5.31 -4.25
C THR A 18 -12.60 -6.42 -4.85
N ILE A 19 -12.00 -7.25 -4.00
CA ILE A 19 -11.10 -8.33 -4.41
C ILE A 19 -11.49 -9.63 -3.72
N GLU A 20 -11.29 -10.75 -4.41
CA GLU A 20 -11.39 -12.09 -3.82
C GLU A 20 -9.99 -12.57 -3.44
N LEU A 21 -9.85 -13.11 -2.23
CA LEU A 21 -8.59 -13.65 -1.73
C LEU A 21 -8.75 -15.15 -1.45
N PRO A 22 -7.74 -15.98 -1.71
CA PRO A 22 -7.72 -17.34 -1.19
C PRO A 22 -7.85 -17.36 0.34
N ALA A 23 -8.59 -18.33 0.87
CA ALA A 23 -8.85 -18.43 2.31
C ALA A 23 -7.55 -18.55 3.15
N SER A 24 -6.53 -19.21 2.61
CA SER A 24 -5.21 -19.31 3.24
C SER A 24 -4.57 -17.93 3.41
N ILE A 25 -4.57 -17.11 2.35
CA ILE A 25 -4.00 -15.76 2.37
C ILE A 25 -4.74 -14.86 3.37
N HIS A 26 -6.07 -14.96 3.44
CA HIS A 26 -6.84 -14.22 4.44
C HIS A 26 -6.42 -14.60 5.87
N SER A 27 -6.31 -15.90 6.15
CA SER A 27 -5.91 -16.42 7.46
C SER A 27 -4.50 -15.97 7.85
N ASP A 28 -3.57 -15.97 6.89
CA ASP A 28 -2.20 -15.50 7.09
C ASP A 28 -2.16 -13.99 7.37
N LEU A 29 -2.97 -13.19 6.68
CA LEU A 29 -3.07 -11.75 6.94
C LEU A 29 -3.64 -11.43 8.32
N GLU A 30 -4.62 -12.21 8.79
CA GLU A 30 -5.14 -12.06 10.16
C GLU A 30 -4.06 -12.40 11.21
N ALA A 31 -3.32 -13.48 10.99
CA ALA A 31 -2.22 -13.87 11.86
C ALA A 31 -1.12 -12.80 11.87
N TYR A 32 -0.76 -12.28 10.69
CA TYR A 32 0.20 -11.19 10.55
C TYR A 32 -0.27 -9.92 11.29
N GLY A 33 -1.54 -9.55 11.15
CA GLY A 33 -2.12 -8.40 11.83
C GLY A 33 -2.11 -8.53 13.36
N ARG A 34 -2.26 -9.75 13.88
CA ARG A 34 -2.09 -10.06 15.31
C ARG A 34 -0.64 -9.87 15.76
N VAL A 35 0.31 -10.45 15.02
CA VAL A 35 1.75 -10.32 15.33
C VAL A 35 2.19 -8.86 15.30
N LEU A 36 1.72 -8.10 14.31
CA LEU A 36 2.09 -6.69 14.15
C LEU A 36 1.55 -5.79 15.28
N ALA A 37 0.36 -6.09 15.80
CA ALA A 37 -0.23 -5.33 16.89
C ALA A 37 0.57 -5.48 18.21
N GLY A 38 1.22 -6.62 18.41
CA GLY A 38 1.92 -6.95 19.64
C GLY A 38 0.96 -7.29 20.79
N ASP A 39 1.52 -7.49 21.98
CA ASP A 39 0.76 -7.95 23.14
C ASP A 39 -0.18 -6.86 23.68
N GLY A 40 -1.47 -7.19 23.80
CA GLY A 40 -2.48 -6.33 24.43
C GLY A 40 -3.13 -5.29 23.52
N ALA A 41 -2.78 -5.24 22.22
CA ALA A 41 -3.39 -4.35 21.24
C ALA A 41 -4.38 -5.07 20.31
N GLN A 42 -5.31 -4.32 19.74
CA GLN A 42 -6.25 -4.85 18.76
C GLN A 42 -5.49 -5.25 17.47
N PRO A 43 -5.75 -6.44 16.90
CA PRO A 43 -5.12 -6.87 15.66
C PRO A 43 -5.37 -5.90 14.51
N VAL A 44 -4.36 -5.67 13.68
CA VAL A 44 -4.51 -4.85 12.46
C VAL A 44 -5.37 -5.60 11.44
N PRO A 45 -6.48 -5.04 10.96
CA PRO A 45 -7.34 -5.71 9.99
C PRO A 45 -6.62 -5.99 8.65
N PRO A 46 -6.87 -7.14 7.99
CA PRO A 46 -6.27 -7.47 6.70
C PRO A 46 -6.36 -6.35 5.65
N ALA A 47 -7.52 -5.69 5.53
CA ALA A 47 -7.73 -4.60 4.59
C ALA A 47 -6.76 -3.42 4.79
N ARG A 48 -6.31 -3.15 6.03
CA ARG A 48 -5.35 -2.09 6.32
C ARG A 48 -3.90 -2.48 6.05
N LEU A 49 -3.63 -3.78 5.91
CA LEU A 49 -2.30 -4.30 5.59
C LEU A 49 -2.04 -4.30 4.08
N ILE A 50 -3.07 -4.57 3.27
CA ILE A 50 -2.92 -4.78 1.82
C ILE A 50 -2.31 -3.57 1.12
N ALA A 51 -2.85 -2.37 1.34
CA ALA A 51 -2.35 -1.16 0.68
C ALA A 51 -0.86 -0.87 0.95
N PRO A 52 -0.39 -0.77 2.22
CA PRO A 52 1.02 -0.52 2.49
C PRO A 52 1.94 -1.68 2.07
N MET A 53 1.46 -2.93 2.07
CA MET A 53 2.21 -4.07 1.53
C MET A 53 2.41 -3.95 0.01
N LEU A 54 1.36 -3.59 -0.74
CA LEU A 54 1.45 -3.38 -2.19
C LEU A 54 2.33 -2.18 -2.54
N GLU A 55 2.24 -1.09 -1.78
CA GLU A 55 3.11 0.07 -1.94
C GLU A 55 4.58 -0.32 -1.75
N ARG A 56 4.90 -1.03 -0.66
CA ARG A 56 6.25 -1.55 -0.40
C ARG A 56 6.71 -2.46 -1.54
N PHE A 57 5.86 -3.37 -2.00
CA PHE A 57 6.17 -4.28 -3.09
C PHE A 57 6.55 -3.50 -4.36
N MET A 58 5.70 -2.58 -4.82
CA MET A 58 5.94 -1.75 -6.00
C MET A 58 7.19 -0.87 -5.87
N ALA A 59 7.45 -0.31 -4.69
CA ALA A 59 8.63 0.51 -4.42
C ALA A 59 9.95 -0.29 -4.49
N THR A 60 9.89 -1.60 -4.28
CA THR A 60 11.07 -2.49 -4.33
C THR A 60 11.26 -3.19 -5.68
N ASP A 61 10.22 -3.24 -6.52
CA ASP A 61 10.31 -3.81 -7.86
C ASP A 61 11.12 -2.89 -8.79
N ARG A 62 12.38 -3.28 -9.02
CA ARG A 62 13.31 -2.54 -9.89
C ARG A 62 12.86 -2.49 -11.34
N ALA A 63 12.24 -3.55 -11.86
CA ALA A 63 11.79 -3.58 -13.26
C ALA A 63 10.61 -2.61 -13.44
N PHE A 64 9.65 -2.67 -12.51
CA PHE A 64 8.52 -1.74 -12.47
C PHE A 64 8.96 -0.28 -12.36
N ARG A 65 9.92 0.01 -11.47
CA ARG A 65 10.47 1.36 -11.33
C ARG A 65 11.18 1.87 -12.59
N ARG A 66 11.89 1.00 -13.30
CA ARG A 66 12.50 1.35 -14.60
C ARG A 66 11.45 1.68 -15.64
N TYR A 67 10.33 0.95 -15.67
CA TYR A 67 9.21 1.26 -16.55
C TYR A 67 8.64 2.64 -16.23
N LEU A 68 8.33 2.94 -14.96
CA LEU A 68 7.80 4.25 -14.56
C LEU A 68 8.75 5.41 -14.91
N SER A 69 10.06 5.24 -14.76
CA SER A 69 11.05 6.28 -15.11
C SER A 69 11.15 6.59 -16.61
N ARG A 70 10.61 5.71 -17.48
CA ARG A 70 10.60 5.90 -18.94
C ARG A 70 9.30 6.50 -19.45
N SER A 71 8.24 6.45 -18.62
CA SER A 71 6.90 6.90 -18.95
C SER A 71 6.58 8.30 -18.37
N ALA A 72 7.52 8.88 -17.63
CA ALA A 72 7.48 10.23 -17.08
C ALA A 72 8.47 11.14 -17.84
#